data_AF-A0A8T7K8M9-F1
#
_entry.id   AF-A0A8T7K8M9-F1
#
_cell.length_a   1.000
_cell.length_b   1.000
_cell.length_c   1.000
_cell.angle_alpha   90.00
_cell.angle_beta   90.00
_cell.angle_gamma   90.00
#
_symmetry.space_group_name_H-M   'P 1'
#
loop_
_entity.id
_entity.type
_entity.pdbx_description
1 polymer ?
#
loop_
_entity_poly.entity_id
_entity_poly.type
_entity_poly.pdbx_seq_one_letter_code
_entity_poly.pdbx_strand_id
1 'polypeptide(L)'
;MAKLFLLLGIILMIGGFAWLFIFVAGPDVAASNPTISGFMSSVFCQSGETLRQEYGPYVSGTFGRGGGRSVEFYCVNGEGDERDVTGNSVLIGIGGFAAPFIGGLLMTIIAGTAMAAGATRRLTQSMLNPVFSNARATSMPGQTGFSATVIQNGQQVPLTPEMAQQVQQALGGVFDNMQNLQNVQGQLSSFNSAAPQQTSGGDLVSRLRQLDDARNAGLLSADEYDRLRKEILDNLKD
;
A
#
# COMPACT_ATOMS: atom_id res chain seq x y z
N MET A 1 23.32 -10.32 -4.74
CA MET A 1 22.67 -9.25 -5.55
C MET A 1 21.40 -8.68 -4.89
N ALA A 2 20.50 -9.49 -4.30
CA ALA A 2 19.28 -8.98 -3.65
C ALA A 2 19.50 -7.88 -2.58
N LYS A 3 20.58 -7.96 -1.79
CA LYS A 3 20.95 -6.92 -0.82
C LYS A 3 21.24 -5.56 -1.48
N LEU A 4 21.85 -5.57 -2.67
CA LEU A 4 22.17 -4.34 -3.40
C LEU A 4 20.90 -3.70 -3.97
N PHE A 5 19.98 -4.50 -4.51
CA PHE A 5 18.66 -4.02 -4.95
C PHE A 5 17.82 -3.44 -3.81
N LEU A 6 17.87 -4.05 -2.62
CA LEU A 6 17.19 -3.50 -1.45
C LEU A 6 17.78 -2.16 -1.01
N LEU A 7 19.12 -2.05 -0.94
CA LEU A 7 19.78 -0.77 -0.61
C LEU A 7 19.49 0.30 -1.67
N LEU A 8 19.55 -0.05 -2.95
CA LEU A 8 19.24 0.86 -4.05
C LEU A 8 17.78 1.34 -3.97
N GLY A 9 16.84 0.45 -3.68
CA GLY A 9 15.42 0.81 -3.54
C GLY A 9 15.16 1.75 -2.36
N ILE A 10 15.85 1.54 -1.23
CA ILE A 10 15.77 2.46 -0.07
C ILE A 10 16.35 3.83 -0.43
N ILE A 11 17.50 3.88 -1.09
CA ILE A 11 18.12 5.15 -1.53
C ILE A 11 17.19 5.89 -2.50
N LEU A 12 16.55 5.17 -3.43
CA LEU A 12 15.59 5.77 -4.38
C LEU A 12 14.39 6.38 -3.65
N MET A 13 13.86 5.69 -2.64
CA MET A 13 12.77 6.20 -1.80
C MET A 13 13.17 7.45 -1.03
N ILE A 14 14.35 7.46 -0.41
CA ILE A 14 14.88 8.64 0.29
C ILE A 14 15.04 9.81 -0.69
N GLY A 15 15.55 9.55 -1.89
CA GLY A 15 15.64 10.55 -2.96
C GLY A 15 14.28 11.12 -3.35
N GLY A 16 13.26 10.27 -3.47
CA GLY A 16 11.89 10.71 -3.70
C GLY A 16 11.36 11.62 -2.59
N PHE A 17 11.55 11.25 -1.31
CA PHE A 17 11.14 12.11 -0.20
C PHE A 17 11.91 13.42 -0.15
N ALA A 18 13.22 13.41 -0.42
CA ALA A 18 14.01 14.63 -0.50
C ALA A 18 13.49 15.57 -1.61
N TRP A 19 13.15 15.01 -2.78
CA TRP A 19 12.52 15.76 -3.87
C TRP A 19 11.18 16.37 -3.45
N LEU A 20 10.31 15.57 -2.81
CA LEU A 20 9.01 16.05 -2.32
C LEU A 20 9.19 17.15 -1.28
N PHE A 21 10.15 17.03 -0.37
CA PHE A 21 10.46 18.08 0.60
C PHE A 21 10.94 19.36 -0.07
N ILE A 22 11.81 19.29 -1.09
CA ILE A 22 12.24 20.48 -1.84
C ILE A 22 11.04 21.15 -2.53
N PHE A 23 10.12 20.36 -3.07
CA PHE A 23 8.93 20.87 -3.74
C PHE A 23 7.90 21.48 -2.75
N VAL A 24 7.68 20.83 -1.60
CA VAL A 24 6.65 21.22 -0.62
C VAL A 24 7.14 22.27 0.37
N ALA A 25 8.40 22.22 0.83
CA ALA A 25 8.98 23.24 1.71
C ALA A 25 9.04 24.62 1.03
N GLY A 26 8.78 24.63 -0.27
CA GLY A 26 8.44 25.81 -1.00
C GLY A 26 9.67 26.51 -1.56
N PRO A 27 9.39 27.50 -2.42
CA PRO A 27 10.42 28.27 -3.09
C PRO A 27 11.27 29.13 -2.17
N ASP A 28 10.83 29.43 -0.95
CA ASP A 28 11.61 30.22 0.00
C ASP A 28 12.93 29.52 0.36
N VAL A 29 12.90 28.19 0.48
CA VAL A 29 14.12 27.39 0.69
C VAL A 29 14.97 27.35 -0.58
N ALA A 30 14.34 27.21 -1.76
CA ALA A 30 15.03 27.19 -3.04
C ALA A 30 15.68 28.54 -3.40
N ALA A 31 15.04 29.66 -3.06
CA ALA A 31 15.52 31.01 -3.31
C ALA A 31 16.74 31.35 -2.46
N SER A 32 16.86 30.74 -1.27
CA SER A 32 18.03 30.92 -0.39
C SER A 32 19.29 30.24 -0.91
N ASN A 33 19.17 29.28 -1.84
CA ASN A 33 20.30 28.47 -2.31
C ASN A 33 20.43 28.51 -3.85
N PRO A 34 21.47 29.17 -4.40
CA PRO A 34 21.63 29.35 -5.84
C PRO A 34 21.80 28.02 -6.61
N THR A 35 22.22 26.95 -5.94
CA THR A 35 22.34 25.63 -6.56
C THR A 35 20.97 25.02 -6.85
N ILE A 36 20.01 25.20 -5.94
CA ILE A 36 18.66 24.66 -6.09
C ILE A 36 17.89 25.46 -7.14
N SER A 37 18.00 26.79 -7.12
CA SER A 37 17.33 27.64 -8.10
C SER A 37 17.84 27.40 -9.53
N GLY A 38 19.16 27.23 -9.71
CA GLY A 38 19.75 26.91 -11.02
C GLY A 38 19.37 25.52 -11.55
N PHE A 39 19.18 24.54 -10.65
CA PHE A 39 18.67 23.24 -11.04
C PHE A 39 17.19 23.31 -11.44
N MET A 40 16.36 24.03 -10.67
CA MET A 40 14.94 24.18 -11.01
C MET A 40 14.74 24.95 -12.32
N SER A 41 15.51 26.01 -12.59
CA SER A 41 15.42 26.72 -13.87
C SER A 41 15.78 25.83 -15.05
N SER A 42 16.80 24.97 -14.92
CA SER A 42 17.18 24.01 -15.98
C SER A 42 16.09 22.95 -16.24
N VAL A 43 15.35 22.55 -15.20
CA VAL A 43 14.30 21.53 -15.31
C VAL A 43 13.00 22.09 -15.88
N PHE A 44 12.62 23.31 -15.49
CA PHE A 44 11.33 23.90 -15.87
C PHE A 44 11.40 24.86 -17.07
N CYS A 45 12.54 25.53 -17.25
CA CYS A 45 12.72 26.57 -18.27
C CYS A 45 13.70 26.14 -19.36
N GLN A 46 13.66 26.82 -20.50
CA GLN A 46 14.61 26.61 -21.58
C GLN A 46 15.97 27.25 -21.27
N SER A 47 16.99 26.89 -22.05
CA SER A 47 18.32 27.50 -21.90
C SER A 47 18.25 29.01 -22.11
N GLY A 48 18.70 29.79 -21.12
CA GLY A 48 18.67 31.26 -21.15
C GLY A 48 17.42 31.90 -20.53
N GLU A 49 16.44 31.10 -20.08
CA GLU A 49 15.30 31.59 -19.31
C GLU A 49 15.58 31.49 -17.80
N THR A 50 14.93 32.37 -17.02
CA THR A 50 14.99 32.36 -15.56
C THR A 50 13.61 32.04 -14.98
N LEU A 51 13.57 31.15 -13.99
CA LEU A 51 12.31 30.81 -13.30
C LEU A 51 11.97 31.95 -12.33
N ARG A 52 10.84 32.61 -12.57
CA ARG A 52 10.24 33.63 -11.73
C ARG A 52 8.99 33.07 -11.07
N GLN A 53 8.78 33.43 -9.82
CA GLN A 53 7.60 33.02 -9.08
C GLN A 53 6.83 34.24 -8.62
N GLU A 54 5.53 34.21 -8.85
CA GLU A 54 4.64 35.26 -8.43
C GLU A 54 3.64 34.69 -7.42
N TYR A 55 3.57 35.37 -6.28
CA TYR A 55 2.63 35.01 -5.23
C TYR A 55 1.33 35.76 -5.47
N GLY A 56 0.25 35.01 -5.70
CA GLY A 56 -1.08 35.57 -5.77
C GLY A 56 -1.53 36.18 -4.44
N PRO A 57 -2.70 36.86 -4.44
CA PRO A 57 -3.25 37.45 -3.24
C PRO A 57 -3.45 36.39 -2.15
N TYR A 58 -3.15 36.76 -0.90
CA TYR A 58 -3.39 35.88 0.23
C TYR A 58 -4.89 35.64 0.40
N VAL A 59 -5.32 34.40 0.24
CA VAL A 59 -6.70 33.98 0.46
C VAL A 59 -6.79 33.52 1.90
N SER A 60 -7.40 34.33 2.76
CA SER A 60 -7.74 33.91 4.12
C SER A 60 -8.87 32.88 4.04
N GLY A 61 -8.62 31.67 4.56
CA GLY A 61 -9.68 30.68 4.64
C GLY A 61 -10.79 31.16 5.57
N THR A 62 -12.03 31.15 5.09
CA THR A 62 -13.20 31.36 5.94
C THR A 62 -13.27 30.20 6.94
N PHE A 63 -13.57 30.49 8.21
CA PHE A 63 -13.72 29.50 9.31
C PHE A 63 -12.42 28.94 9.94
N GLY A 64 -11.32 29.71 9.97
CA GLY A 64 -10.13 29.32 10.73
C GLY A 64 -9.36 28.12 10.16
N ARG A 65 -9.75 27.65 8.96
CA ARG A 65 -8.88 26.80 8.14
C ARG A 65 -7.84 27.71 7.51
N GLY A 66 -6.56 27.41 7.73
CA GLY A 66 -5.44 28.28 7.38
C GLY A 66 -5.55 28.90 5.98
N GLY A 67 -5.15 30.17 5.86
CA GLY A 67 -5.07 30.83 4.56
C GLY A 67 -3.88 30.35 3.74
N GLY A 68 -4.00 30.49 2.43
CA GLY A 68 -2.97 30.11 1.46
C GLY A 68 -2.71 31.24 0.46
N ARG A 69 -1.57 31.14 -0.24
CA ARG A 69 -1.29 31.95 -1.43
C ARG A 69 -1.27 31.00 -2.63
N SER A 70 -1.84 31.41 -3.76
CA SER A 70 -1.50 30.76 -5.02
C SER A 70 -0.06 31.11 -5.36
N VAL A 71 0.66 30.12 -5.90
CA VAL A 71 2.01 30.31 -6.42
C VAL A 71 1.95 30.00 -7.90
N GLU A 72 2.29 30.99 -8.71
CA GLU A 72 2.36 30.87 -10.17
C GLU A 72 3.82 30.87 -10.59
N PHE A 73 4.16 30.01 -11.56
CA PHE A 73 5.52 29.81 -12.04
C PHE A 73 5.62 30.28 -13.49
N TYR A 74 6.52 31.24 -13.73
CA TYR A 74 6.78 31.81 -15.04
C TYR A 74 8.25 31.62 -15.42
N CYS A 75 8.52 31.30 -16.67
CA CYS A 75 9.87 31.40 -17.21
C CYS A 75 9.99 32.72 -17.97
N VAL A 76 10.97 33.54 -17.62
CA VAL A 76 11.22 34.84 -18.24
C VAL A 76 12.50 34.79 -19.05
N ASN A 77 12.42 35.14 -20.33
CA ASN A 77 13.58 35.22 -21.22
C ASN A 77 14.37 36.53 -21.01
N GLY A 78 15.46 36.72 -21.76
CA GLY A 78 16.27 37.95 -21.69
C GLY A 78 15.57 39.21 -22.21
N GLU A 79 14.45 39.07 -22.93
CA GLU A 79 13.64 40.16 -23.51
C GLU A 79 12.49 40.57 -22.57
N GLY A 80 12.22 39.79 -21.52
CA GLY A 80 11.15 40.02 -20.56
C GLY A 80 9.83 39.32 -20.89
N ASP A 81 9.79 38.45 -21.91
CA ASP A 81 8.58 37.67 -22.20
C ASP A 81 8.39 36.56 -21.17
N GLU A 82 7.15 36.44 -20.69
CA GLU A 82 6.78 35.47 -19.66
C GLU A 82 6.02 34.28 -20.26
N ARG A 83 6.45 33.07 -19.89
CA ARG A 83 5.80 31.81 -20.26
C ARG A 83 5.28 31.12 -19.01
N ASP A 84 3.96 30.96 -18.91
CA ASP A 84 3.34 30.21 -17.82
C ASP A 84 3.72 28.73 -17.90
N VAL A 85 4.38 28.26 -16.84
CA VAL A 85 4.80 26.86 -16.67
C VAL A 85 4.17 26.22 -15.42
N THR A 86 3.18 26.86 -14.81
CA THR A 86 2.53 26.42 -13.56
C THR A 86 1.94 25.01 -13.70
N GLY A 87 1.23 24.72 -14.80
CA GLY A 87 0.68 23.38 -15.02
C GLY A 87 1.76 22.31 -15.22
N ASN A 88 2.84 22.67 -15.92
CA ASN A 88 3.93 21.74 -16.20
C ASN A 88 4.79 21.49 -14.94
N SER A 89 4.94 22.49 -14.07
CA SER A 89 5.72 22.37 -12.84
C SER A 89 5.10 21.37 -11.87
N VAL A 90 3.76 21.34 -11.76
CA VAL A 90 3.02 20.35 -10.96
C VAL A 90 3.23 18.94 -11.50
N LEU A 91 3.13 18.73 -12.82
CA LEU A 91 3.32 17.42 -13.43
C LEU A 91 4.74 16.89 -13.23
N ILE A 92 5.75 17.74 -13.41
CA ILE A 92 7.16 17.39 -13.16
C ILE A 92 7.39 17.14 -11.67
N GLY A 93 6.77 17.93 -10.77
CA GLY A 93 6.84 17.71 -9.33
C GLY A 93 6.31 16.33 -8.94
N ILE A 94 5.13 15.95 -9.45
CA ILE A 94 4.51 14.63 -9.25
C ILE A 94 5.41 13.54 -9.86
N GLY A 95 5.88 13.71 -11.09
CA GLY A 95 6.73 12.75 -11.77
C GLY A 95 8.06 12.52 -11.05
N GLY A 96 8.69 13.60 -10.58
CA GLY A 96 9.96 13.57 -9.85
C GLY A 96 9.88 12.89 -8.49
N PHE A 97 8.72 12.91 -7.83
CA PHE A 97 8.47 12.12 -6.63
C PHE A 97 8.05 10.68 -6.94
N ALA A 98 7.04 10.52 -7.80
CA ALA A 98 6.39 9.24 -8.04
C ALA A 98 7.32 8.22 -8.70
N ALA A 99 8.15 8.64 -9.67
CA ALA A 99 9.06 7.74 -10.36
C ALA A 99 10.08 7.07 -9.42
N PRO A 100 10.87 7.81 -8.62
CA PRO A 100 11.80 7.19 -7.67
C PRO A 100 11.09 6.49 -6.50
N PHE A 101 9.91 6.95 -6.07
CA PHE A 101 9.16 6.28 -5.02
C PHE A 101 8.65 4.91 -5.47
N ILE A 102 7.92 4.84 -6.60
CA ILE A 102 7.37 3.60 -7.14
C ILE A 102 8.49 2.65 -7.57
N GLY A 103 9.53 3.17 -8.24
CA GLY A 103 10.70 2.37 -8.61
C GLY A 103 11.38 1.75 -7.38
N GLY A 104 11.53 2.52 -6.30
CA GLY A 104 12.13 2.06 -5.06
C GLY A 104 11.26 1.03 -4.35
N LEU A 105 9.95 1.26 -4.31
CA LEU A 105 8.97 0.33 -3.76
C LEU A 105 8.97 -1.01 -4.50
N LEU A 106 8.91 -1.00 -5.84
CA LEU A 106 8.93 -2.23 -6.63
C LEU A 106 10.25 -2.99 -6.45
N MET A 107 11.39 -2.29 -6.44
CA MET A 107 12.67 -2.93 -6.18
C MET A 107 12.75 -3.56 -4.79
N THR A 108 12.23 -2.90 -3.75
CA THR A 108 12.23 -3.45 -2.39
C THR A 108 11.32 -4.68 -2.26
N ILE A 109 10.15 -4.69 -2.92
CA ILE A 109 9.25 -5.87 -2.97
C ILE A 109 9.93 -7.06 -3.66
N ILE A 110 10.53 -6.84 -4.84
CA ILE A 110 11.23 -7.91 -5.59
C ILE A 110 12.43 -8.44 -4.80
N ALA A 111 13.20 -7.54 -4.17
CA ALA A 111 14.34 -7.95 -3.33
C ALA A 111 13.87 -8.71 -2.08
N GLY A 112 12.77 -8.29 -1.46
CA GLY A 112 12.18 -8.92 -0.28
C GLY A 112 11.69 -10.34 -0.56
N THR A 113 10.95 -10.55 -1.65
CA THR A 113 10.47 -11.88 -2.06
C THR A 113 11.61 -12.83 -2.40
N ALA A 114 12.66 -12.35 -3.08
CA ALA A 114 13.85 -13.15 -3.38
C ALA A 114 14.61 -13.58 -2.11
N MET A 115 14.65 -12.72 -1.08
CA MET A 115 15.28 -13.05 0.20
C MET A 115 14.40 -13.98 1.05
N ALA A 116 13.09 -13.78 1.06
CA ALA A 116 12.14 -14.64 1.76
C ALA A 116 12.23 -16.08 1.24
N ALA A 117 12.19 -16.29 -0.08
CA ALA A 117 12.29 -17.63 -0.68
C ALA A 117 13.56 -18.40 -0.26
N GLY A 118 14.67 -17.70 -0.01
CA GLY A 118 15.91 -18.30 0.49
C GLY A 118 15.87 -18.64 1.99
N ALA A 119 15.25 -17.78 2.80
CA ALA A 119 15.12 -17.98 4.24
C ALA A 119 14.09 -19.06 4.59
N THR A 120 12.95 -19.10 3.87
CA THR A 120 11.94 -20.13 4.05
C THR A 120 12.53 -21.50 3.75
N ARG A 121 13.34 -21.68 2.70
CA ARG A 121 14.00 -22.97 2.44
C ARG A 121 14.87 -23.45 3.61
N ARG A 122 15.55 -22.56 4.32
CA ARG A 122 16.38 -22.93 5.49
C ARG A 122 15.55 -23.24 6.73
N LEU A 123 14.49 -22.48 6.98
CA LEU A 123 13.57 -22.73 8.10
C LEU A 123 12.71 -23.98 7.87
N THR A 124 12.25 -24.21 6.65
CA THR A 124 11.51 -25.42 6.28
C THR A 124 12.43 -26.65 6.33
N GLN A 125 13.70 -26.54 5.94
CA GLN A 125 14.69 -27.62 6.12
C GLN A 125 15.09 -27.85 7.59
N SER A 126 15.08 -26.85 8.46
CA SER A 126 15.39 -27.06 9.88
C SER A 126 14.19 -27.56 10.70
N MET A 127 12.96 -27.22 10.31
CA MET A 127 11.75 -27.65 11.02
C MET A 127 11.15 -28.97 10.50
N LEU A 128 11.27 -29.30 9.22
CA LEU A 128 10.70 -30.56 8.69
C LEU A 128 11.67 -31.75 8.72
N ASN A 129 12.96 -31.53 8.99
CA ASN A 129 13.98 -32.58 8.86
C ASN A 129 14.24 -33.48 10.09
N PRO A 130 13.53 -33.35 11.24
CA PRO A 130 13.51 -34.46 12.21
C PRO A 130 12.16 -35.21 12.32
N VAL A 131 11.06 -34.73 11.73
CA VAL A 131 9.73 -35.34 11.97
C VAL A 131 9.20 -36.17 10.79
N PHE A 132 9.55 -35.84 9.54
CA PHE A 132 8.94 -36.50 8.36
C PHE A 132 9.87 -37.44 7.58
N SER A 133 11.10 -37.68 8.03
CA SER A 133 12.05 -38.53 7.29
C SER A 133 11.72 -40.03 7.28
N ASN A 134 10.72 -40.52 8.05
CA ASN A 134 10.42 -41.96 8.11
C ASN A 134 8.93 -42.36 8.07
N ALA A 135 8.00 -41.46 7.73
CA ALA A 135 6.60 -41.84 7.56
C ALA A 135 6.36 -42.48 6.17
N ARG A 136 6.70 -43.76 6.02
CA ARG A 136 6.40 -44.54 4.81
C ARG A 136 4.99 -45.11 4.94
N ALA A 137 4.01 -44.44 4.34
CA ALA A 137 2.64 -44.97 4.27
C ALA A 137 2.60 -46.16 3.29
N THR A 138 2.69 -47.38 3.82
CA THR A 138 2.39 -48.59 3.06
C THR A 138 0.89 -48.88 3.17
N SER A 139 0.11 -48.55 2.14
CA SER A 139 -1.28 -48.98 2.05
C SER A 139 -1.33 -50.46 1.70
N MET A 140 -1.78 -51.29 2.64
CA MET A 140 -2.13 -52.68 2.35
C MET A 140 -3.54 -52.71 1.74
N PRO A 141 -3.73 -53.33 0.55
CA PRO A 141 -5.05 -53.44 -0.06
C PRO A 141 -5.94 -54.35 0.80
N GLY A 142 -7.07 -53.83 1.26
CA GLY A 142 -8.10 -54.58 2.01
C GLY A 142 -8.30 -54.16 3.47
N GLN A 143 -7.54 -53.19 4.01
CA GLN A 143 -7.69 -52.72 5.39
C GLN A 143 -8.19 -51.26 5.41
N THR A 144 -9.45 -51.04 5.82
CA THR A 144 -10.06 -49.71 5.98
C THR A 144 -9.62 -48.98 7.26
N GLY A 145 -8.47 -49.33 7.83
CA GLY A 145 -7.93 -48.75 9.05
C GLY A 145 -6.56 -48.13 8.79
N PHE A 146 -6.39 -46.85 9.12
CA PHE A 146 -5.07 -46.21 9.13
C PHE A 146 -4.28 -46.72 10.33
N SER A 147 -3.41 -47.71 10.13
CA SER A 147 -2.42 -48.10 11.13
C SER A 147 -1.13 -47.33 10.87
N ALA A 148 -0.90 -46.24 11.61
CA ALA A 148 0.40 -45.59 11.64
C ALA A 148 1.32 -46.38 12.58
N THR A 149 2.53 -46.70 12.15
CA THR A 149 3.60 -47.19 13.03
C THR A 149 4.69 -46.14 13.07
N VAL A 150 5.08 -45.72 14.28
CA VAL A 150 6.20 -44.80 14.47
C VAL A 150 7.47 -45.65 14.66
N ILE A 151 8.45 -45.45 13.79
CA ILE A 151 9.76 -46.10 13.91
C ILE A 151 10.66 -45.17 14.72
N GLN A 152 10.93 -45.53 15.97
CA GLN A 152 11.87 -44.81 16.84
C GLN A 152 13.10 -45.68 17.05
N ASN A 153 14.28 -45.21 16.62
CA ASN A 153 15.55 -45.95 16.68
C ASN A 153 15.54 -47.34 15.99
N GLY A 154 14.79 -47.49 14.90
CA GLY A 154 14.71 -48.75 14.15
C GLY A 154 13.78 -49.80 14.77
N GLN A 155 13.17 -49.52 15.93
CA GLN A 155 12.13 -50.36 16.52
C GLN A 155 10.74 -49.79 16.21
N GLN A 156 9.84 -50.67 15.75
CA GLN A 156 8.43 -50.35 15.56
C GLN A 156 7.76 -50.33 16.93
N VAL A 157 7.41 -49.14 17.42
CA VAL A 157 6.63 -49.02 18.66
C VAL A 157 5.16 -49.05 18.25
N PRO A 158 4.38 -50.10 18.60
CA PRO A 158 2.96 -50.12 18.32
C PRO A 158 2.29 -48.98 19.10
N LEU A 159 1.56 -48.11 18.41
CA LEU A 159 0.88 -47.02 19.09
C LEU A 159 -0.22 -47.58 19.98
N THR A 160 -0.13 -47.22 21.26
CA THR A 160 -1.24 -47.43 22.19
C THR A 160 -2.43 -46.57 21.75
N PRO A 161 -3.68 -47.02 21.99
CA PRO A 161 -4.87 -46.27 21.61
C PRO A 161 -4.94 -44.86 22.22
N GLU A 162 -4.29 -44.63 23.36
CA GLU A 162 -4.13 -43.29 23.96
C GLU A 162 -3.29 -42.33 23.10
N MET A 163 -2.16 -42.79 22.56
CA MET A 163 -1.32 -41.93 21.71
C MET A 163 -2.00 -41.63 20.38
N ALA A 164 -2.81 -42.55 19.85
CA ALA A 164 -3.59 -42.31 18.64
C ALA A 164 -4.57 -41.14 18.82
N GLN A 165 -5.25 -41.05 19.97
CA GLN A 165 -6.14 -39.92 20.28
C GLN A 165 -5.38 -38.59 20.42
N GLN A 166 -4.21 -38.60 21.06
CA GLN A 166 -3.42 -37.38 21.23
C GLN A 166 -2.88 -36.85 19.89
N VAL A 167 -2.45 -37.74 19.01
CA VAL A 167 -2.03 -37.40 17.64
C VAL A 167 -3.20 -36.87 16.82
N GLN A 168 -4.40 -37.44 16.99
CA GLN A 168 -5.60 -36.98 16.29
C GLN A 168 -6.07 -35.61 16.78
N GLN A 169 -5.94 -35.28 18.06
CA GLN A 169 -6.20 -33.94 18.59
C GLN A 169 -5.17 -32.90 18.12
N ALA A 170 -3.88 -33.28 18.08
CA ALA A 170 -2.81 -32.40 17.60
C ALA A 170 -2.94 -32.08 16.11
N LEU A 171 -3.33 -33.06 15.28
CA LEU A 171 -3.56 -32.87 13.85
C LEU A 171 -4.89 -32.16 13.55
N GLY A 172 -5.93 -32.37 14.36
CA GLY A 172 -7.21 -31.67 14.22
C GLY A 172 -7.08 -30.15 14.32
N GLY A 173 -6.35 -29.66 15.33
CA GLY A 173 -6.13 -28.21 15.52
C GLY A 173 -5.33 -27.52 14.40
N VAL A 174 -4.53 -28.28 13.64
CA VAL A 174 -3.80 -27.74 12.47
C VAL A 174 -4.73 -27.57 11.26
N PHE A 175 -5.69 -28.48 11.08
CA PHE A 175 -6.68 -28.37 9.99
C PHE A 175 -7.67 -27.22 10.23
N ASP A 176 -8.11 -27.01 11.47
CA ASP A 176 -9.02 -25.91 11.82
C ASP A 176 -8.38 -24.53 11.58
N ASN A 177 -7.09 -24.37 11.92
CA ASN A 177 -6.36 -23.13 11.65
C ASN A 177 -6.13 -22.87 10.16
N MET A 178 -6.05 -23.92 9.33
CA MET A 178 -5.85 -23.77 7.89
C MET A 178 -7.12 -23.35 7.16
N GLN A 179 -8.30 -23.78 7.61
CA GLN A 179 -9.58 -23.27 7.10
C GLN A 179 -9.79 -21.79 7.43
N ASN A 180 -9.36 -21.33 8.61
CA ASN A 180 -9.52 -19.94 9.01
C ASN A 180 -8.65 -18.98 8.16
N LEU A 181 -7.51 -19.45 7.65
CA LEU A 181 -6.64 -18.70 6.74
C LEU A 181 -7.26 -18.49 5.33
N GLN A 182 -8.13 -19.39 4.86
CA GLN A 182 -8.82 -19.20 3.58
C GLN A 182 -9.88 -18.08 3.65
N ASN A 183 -10.50 -17.85 4.80
CA ASN A 183 -11.45 -16.75 5.00
C ASN A 183 -10.77 -15.38 5.00
N VAL A 184 -9.52 -15.28 5.48
CA VAL A 184 -8.74 -14.03 5.47
C VAL A 184 -8.34 -13.64 4.04
N GLN A 185 -8.11 -14.62 3.15
CA GLN A 185 -7.78 -14.35 1.75
C GLN A 185 -8.96 -13.80 0.93
N GLY A 186 -10.20 -14.07 1.36
CA GLY A 186 -11.42 -13.49 0.78
C GLY A 186 -11.68 -12.02 1.16
N GLN A 187 -11.21 -11.57 2.33
CA GLN A 187 -11.32 -10.16 2.73
C GLN A 187 -10.24 -9.26 2.13
N LEU A 188 -9.07 -9.80 1.77
CA LEU A 188 -8.00 -9.00 1.15
C LEU A 188 -8.22 -8.74 -0.35
N SER A 189 -9.04 -9.54 -1.02
CA SER A 189 -9.39 -9.35 -2.43
C SER A 189 -10.42 -8.21 -2.65
N SER A 190 -11.12 -7.76 -1.60
CA SER A 190 -12.02 -6.60 -1.67
C SER A 190 -11.34 -5.23 -1.49
N PHE A 191 -10.06 -5.18 -1.09
CA PHE A 191 -9.34 -3.91 -0.91
C PHE A 191 -8.51 -3.48 -2.14
N ASN A 192 -8.37 -4.33 -3.16
CA ASN A 192 -7.49 -4.08 -4.30
C ASN A 192 -8.17 -3.45 -5.53
N SER A 193 -9.33 -2.79 -5.34
CA SER A 193 -10.08 -2.10 -6.40
C SER A 193 -10.35 -0.64 -6.04
N ALA A 194 -9.31 0.08 -5.65
CA ALA A 194 -9.32 1.54 -5.52
C ALA A 194 -8.51 2.18 -6.66
N ALA A 195 -9.13 2.27 -7.83
CA ALA A 195 -8.83 3.26 -8.86
C ALA A 195 -10.14 4.03 -9.14
N PRO A 196 -10.13 5.37 -9.24
CA PRO A 196 -11.35 6.15 -9.30
C PRO A 196 -11.92 6.15 -10.71
N GLN A 197 -12.92 5.29 -10.96
CA GLN A 197 -13.87 5.49 -12.05
C GLN A 197 -15.13 6.15 -11.48
N GLN A 198 -15.29 7.44 -11.77
CA GLN A 198 -16.55 8.17 -11.67
C GLN A 198 -17.62 7.43 -12.46
N THR A 199 -18.39 6.60 -11.77
CA THR A 199 -19.70 6.13 -12.23
C THR A 199 -20.70 6.66 -11.21
N SER A 200 -21.36 7.76 -11.57
CA SER A 200 -22.28 8.52 -10.71
C SER A 200 -23.50 7.72 -10.20
N GLY A 201 -23.65 6.45 -10.59
CA GLY A 201 -24.65 5.53 -10.03
C GLY A 201 -24.16 4.68 -8.85
N GLY A 202 -22.85 4.41 -8.73
CA GLY A 202 -22.29 3.58 -7.64
C GLY A 202 -22.13 4.32 -6.31
N ASP A 203 -21.97 5.64 -6.37
CA ASP A 203 -21.79 6.50 -5.19
C ASP A 203 -23.07 6.59 -4.34
N LEU A 204 -24.25 6.60 -4.97
CA LEU A 204 -25.53 6.74 -4.24
C LEU A 204 -25.80 5.57 -3.29
N VAL A 205 -25.70 4.34 -3.79
CA VAL A 205 -25.96 3.14 -2.98
C VAL A 205 -24.94 3.05 -1.85
N SER A 206 -23.68 3.41 -2.14
CA SER A 206 -22.60 3.43 -1.16
C SER A 206 -22.85 4.46 -0.04
N ARG A 207 -23.28 5.67 -0.40
CA ARG A 207 -23.62 6.73 0.57
C ARG A 207 -24.85 6.40 1.41
N LEU A 208 -25.90 5.83 0.80
CA LEU A 208 -27.08 5.40 1.55
C LEU A 208 -26.76 4.28 2.53
N ARG A 209 -25.88 3.35 2.14
CA ARG A 209 -25.41 2.28 3.03
C ARG A 209 -24.57 2.82 4.19
N GLN A 210 -23.68 3.77 3.93
CA GLN A 210 -22.88 4.42 4.97
C GLN A 210 -23.74 5.18 5.99
N LEU A 211 -24.81 5.83 5.53
CA LEU A 211 -25.80 6.49 6.39
C LEU A 211 -26.56 5.50 7.29
N ASP A 212 -26.94 4.35 6.74
CA ASP A 212 -27.64 3.30 7.50
C ASP A 212 -26.73 2.67 8.56
N ASP A 213 -25.47 2.39 8.21
CA ASP A 213 -24.45 1.88 9.14
C ASP A 213 -24.20 2.86 10.29
N ALA A 214 -24.12 4.17 10.02
CA ALA A 214 -23.94 5.19 11.05
C ALA A 214 -25.15 5.33 11.99
N ARG A 215 -26.38 5.18 11.47
CA ARG A 215 -27.61 5.12 12.29
C ARG A 215 -27.60 3.88 13.19
N ASN A 216 -27.26 2.72 12.63
CA ASN A 216 -27.23 1.45 13.37
C ASN A 216 -26.11 1.43 14.44
N ALA A 217 -25.04 2.20 14.24
CA ALA A 217 -23.99 2.42 15.23
C ALA A 217 -24.36 3.45 16.32
N GLY A 218 -25.55 4.07 16.26
CA GLY A 218 -25.98 5.10 17.21
C GLY A 218 -25.26 6.44 17.07
N LEU A 219 -24.57 6.68 15.94
CA LEU A 219 -23.86 7.93 15.66
C LEU A 219 -24.78 9.02 15.10
N LEU A 220 -25.96 8.62 14.59
CA LEU A 220 -26.98 9.52 14.07
C LEU A 220 -28.31 9.23 14.75
N SER A 221 -29.02 10.29 15.11
CA SER A 221 -30.42 10.20 15.49
C SER A 221 -31.31 9.87 14.29
N ALA A 222 -32.53 9.37 14.55
CA ALA A 222 -33.48 9.05 13.48
C ALA A 222 -33.82 10.29 12.62
N ASP A 223 -33.95 11.45 13.26
CA ASP A 223 -34.29 12.71 12.58
C ASP A 223 -33.14 13.22 11.67
N GLU A 224 -31.89 13.04 12.10
CA GLU A 224 -30.71 13.40 11.30
C GLU A 224 -30.53 12.49 10.09
N TYR A 225 -30.79 11.19 10.27
CA TYR A 225 -30.79 10.23 9.17
C TYR A 225 -31.80 10.63 8.08
N ASP A 226 -33.02 10.97 8.46
CA ASP A 226 -34.07 11.34 7.50
C ASP A 226 -33.74 12.65 6.76
N ARG A 227 -33.14 13.64 7.45
CA ARG A 227 -32.70 14.89 6.83
C ARG A 227 -31.60 14.64 5.77
N LEU A 228 -30.57 13.87 6.12
CA LEU A 228 -29.44 13.57 5.23
C LEU A 228 -29.86 12.68 4.05
N ARG A 229 -30.75 11.70 4.30
CA ARG A 229 -31.33 10.88 3.24
C ARG A 229 -32.10 11.73 2.23
N LYS A 230 -32.87 12.72 2.70
CA LYS A 230 -33.63 13.62 1.82
C LYS A 230 -32.70 14.53 1.00
N GLU A 231 -31.67 15.09 1.63
CA GLU A 231 -30.66 15.92 0.95
C GLU A 231 -29.95 15.17 -0.19
N ILE A 232 -29.59 13.90 0.02
CA ILE A 232 -28.99 13.07 -1.03
C ILE A 232 -29.97 12.82 -2.19
N LEU A 233 -31.25 12.58 -1.89
CA LEU A 233 -32.28 12.33 -2.90
C LEU A 233 -32.68 13.59 -3.68
N ASP A 234 -32.63 14.76 -3.05
CA ASP A 234 -32.96 16.03 -3.71
C ASP A 234 -31.84 16.49 -4.65
N ASN A 235 -30.56 16.27 -4.29
CA ASN A 235 -29.41 16.50 -5.18
C ASN A 235 -29.39 15.62 -6.45
N LEU A 236 -30.28 14.62 -6.55
CA LEU A 236 -30.43 13.75 -7.73
C LEU A 236 -31.48 14.25 -8.73
N LYS A 237 -32.32 15.21 -8.32
CA LYS A 237 -33.39 15.75 -9.18
C LYS A 237 -32.94 16.98 -9.96
N ASP A 238 -31.87 17.62 -9.54
CA ASP A 238 -31.23 18.76 -10.21
C ASP A 238 -30.19 18.28 -11.23
#